data_AF-A0AAW8KAT2-F1
#
_entry.id   AF-A0AAW8KAT2-F1
#
_cell.length_a   1.000
_cell.length_b   1.000
_cell.length_c   1.000
_cell.angle_alpha   90.00
_cell.angle_beta   90.00
_cell.angle_gamma   90.00
#
_symmetry.space_group_name_H-M   'P 1'
#
loop_
_entity.id
_entity.type
_entity.pdbx_description
1 polymer ?
#
loop_
_entity_poly.entity_id
_entity_poly.type
_entity_poly.pdbx_seq_one_letter_code
_entity_poly.pdbx_strand_id
1 'polypeptide(L)' 'MSFEESLVWHASPTLASIKIANLYNFKFTSLEECLCTIADFNGLMNPKGIYIELVKNVGDFYLIYVYR' A
#
# COMPACT_ATOMS: atom_id res chain seq x y z
N MET A 1 7.69 -1.46 -12.23
CA MET A 1 7.71 -1.91 -10.83
C MET A 1 6.28 -2.19 -10.44
N SER A 2 5.99 -3.41 -9.98
CA SER A 2 4.64 -3.79 -9.55
C SER A 2 4.31 -3.15 -8.19
N PHE A 3 3.02 -3.14 -7.82
CA PHE A 3 2.61 -2.67 -6.50
C PHE A 3 3.18 -3.55 -5.37
N GLU A 4 3.27 -4.87 -5.60
CA GLU A 4 3.87 -5.82 -4.66
C GLU A 4 5.35 -5.51 -4.38
N GLU A 5 6.14 -5.30 -5.45
CA GLU A 5 7.55 -4.92 -5.33
C GLU A 5 7.70 -3.61 -4.55
N SER A 6 6.79 -2.66 -4.76
CA SER A 6 6.77 -1.38 -4.06
C SER A 6 6.47 -1.55 -2.57
N LEU A 7 5.51 -2.41 -2.21
CA LEU A 7 5.22 -2.75 -0.81
C LEU A 7 6.44 -3.35 -0.11
N VAL A 8 7.12 -4.30 -0.75
CA VAL A 8 8.33 -4.90 -0.18
C VAL A 8 9.45 -3.85 -0.04
N TRP A 9 9.67 -3.05 -1.08
CA TRP A 9 10.73 -2.05 -1.08
C TRP A 9 10.53 -0.96 -0.02
N HIS A 10 9.32 -0.42 0.11
CA HIS A 10 9.05 0.69 1.01
C HIS A 10 8.58 0.26 2.39
N ALA A 11 7.75 -0.78 2.49
CA ALA A 11 7.07 -1.17 3.72
C ALA A 11 7.61 -2.48 4.33
N SER A 12 8.76 -3.02 3.88
CA SER A 12 9.37 -4.21 4.51
C SER A 12 9.53 -4.12 6.03
N PRO A 13 9.90 -2.98 6.65
CA PRO A 13 9.93 -2.90 8.11
C PRO A 13 8.54 -3.03 8.74
N THR A 14 7.49 -2.56 8.09
CA THR A 14 6.10 -2.71 8.55
C THR A 14 5.61 -4.15 8.39
N LEU A 15 5.90 -4.76 7.23
CA LEU A 15 5.56 -6.15 6.95
C LEU A 15 6.28 -7.11 7.92
N ALA A 16 7.51 -6.79 8.30
CA ALA A 16 8.31 -7.54 9.28
C ALA A 16 7.99 -7.21 10.74
N SER A 17 6.98 -6.36 11.02
CA SER A 17 6.62 -5.91 12.38
C SER A 17 7.74 -5.18 13.14
N ILE A 18 8.68 -4.57 12.41
CA ILE A 18 9.77 -3.74 12.95
C ILE A 18 9.29 -2.29 13.13
N LYS A 19 8.37 -1.82 12.26
CA LYS A 19 7.78 -0.47 12.31
C LYS A 19 6.25 -0.57 12.28
N ILE A 20 5.58 0.34 12.98
CA ILE A 20 4.10 0.34 13.10
C ILE A 20 3.42 0.72 11.77
N ALA A 21 4.00 1.66 11.03
CA ALA A 21 3.43 2.11 9.77
C ALA A 21 4.46 2.72 8.82
N ASN A 22 4.12 2.76 7.54
CA ASN A 22 4.87 3.43 6.50
C ASN A 22 3.95 4.19 5.55
N LEU A 23 4.47 5.28 4.98
CA LEU A 23 3.74 6.14 4.08
C LEU A 23 4.62 6.44 2.88
N TYR A 24 4.16 6.13 1.68
CA TYR A 24 4.96 6.27 0.46
C TYR A 24 4.08 6.60 -0.75
N ASN A 25 4.69 7.15 -1.80
CA ASN A 25 3.99 7.44 -3.04
C ASN A 25 4.15 6.27 -4.02
N PHE A 26 3.05 5.89 -4.67
CA PHE A 26 3.05 4.97 -5.80
C PHE A 26 2.25 5.56 -6.96
N LYS A 27 2.59 5.16 -8.20
CA LYS A 27 1.87 5.59 -9.39
C LYS A 27 0.96 4.49 -9.87
N PHE A 28 -0.32 4.81 -10.04
CA PHE A 28 -1.31 3.97 -10.71
C PHE A 28 -1.77 4.64 -11.99
N THR A 29 -2.28 3.84 -12.93
CA THR A 29 -2.84 4.32 -14.21
C THR A 29 -4.17 5.02 -13.98
N SER A 30 -4.94 4.57 -13.00
CA SER A 30 -6.21 5.18 -12.62
C SER A 30 -6.53 4.99 -11.14
N LEU A 31 -7.46 5.80 -10.64
CA LEU A 31 -7.97 5.66 -9.28
C LEU A 31 -8.67 4.30 -9.08
N GLU A 32 -9.36 3.82 -10.10
CA GLU A 32 -10.01 2.49 -10.07
C GLU A 32 -8.99 1.37 -9.92
N GLU A 33 -7.88 1.41 -10.69
CA GLU A 33 -6.79 0.44 -10.57
C GLU A 33 -6.20 0.46 -9.15
N CYS A 34 -5.98 1.66 -8.59
CA CYS A 34 -5.48 1.83 -7.23
C CYS A 34 -6.39 1.16 -6.20
N LEU A 35 -7.70 1.46 -6.25
CA LEU A 35 -8.66 0.96 -5.28
C LEU A 35 -8.86 -0.56 -5.38
N CYS A 36 -8.94 -1.10 -6.60
CA CYS A 36 -9.02 -2.54 -6.82
C CYS A 36 -7.78 -3.25 -6.29
N THR A 37 -6.59 -2.75 -6.61
CA THR A 37 -5.33 -3.32 -6.13
C THR A 37 -5.26 -3.30 -4.60
N ILE A 38 -5.60 -2.17 -3.97
CA ILE A 38 -5.62 -2.08 -2.50
C ILE A 38 -6.61 -3.08 -1.89
N ALA A 39 -7.80 -3.24 -2.48
CA ALA A 39 -8.80 -4.18 -2.01
C ALA A 39 -8.30 -5.64 -2.07
N ASP A 40 -7.68 -6.04 -3.19
CA ASP A 40 -7.12 -7.39 -3.38
C ASP A 40 -6.03 -7.68 -2.34
N PHE A 41 -5.11 -6.73 -2.13
CA PHE A 41 -4.04 -6.89 -1.15
C PHE A 41 -4.56 -6.87 0.29
N ASN A 42 -5.53 -6.02 0.63
CA ASN A 42 -6.17 -6.03 1.94
C ASN A 42 -6.87 -7.36 2.23
N GLY A 43 -7.45 -8.01 1.21
CA GLY A 43 -8.01 -9.36 1.35
C GLY A 43 -6.98 -10.39 1.85
N LEU A 44 -5.72 -10.26 1.43
CA LEU A 44 -4.62 -11.13 1.81
C LEU A 44 -3.90 -10.71 3.11
N MET A 45 -3.86 -9.40 3.37
CA MET A 45 -3.03 -8.79 4.43
C MET A 45 -3.81 -8.50 5.72
N ASN A 46 -5.09 -8.13 5.64
CA ASN A 46 -5.89 -7.82 6.82
C ASN A 46 -5.94 -8.97 7.84
N PRO A 47 -6.04 -10.26 7.44
CA PRO A 47 -5.97 -11.38 8.38
C PRO A 47 -4.63 -11.49 9.13
N LYS A 48 -3.56 -10.86 8.63
CA LYS A 48 -2.22 -10.79 9.24
C LYS A 48 -2.02 -9.54 10.10
N GLY A 49 -3.08 -8.73 10.25
CA GLY A 49 -3.04 -7.44 10.94
C GLY A 49 -2.17 -6.43 10.20
N ILE A 50 -2.28 -6.38 8.88
CA ILE A 50 -1.63 -5.37 8.04
C ILE A 50 -2.69 -4.79 7.13
N TYR A 51 -2.78 -3.46 7.09
CA TYR A 51 -3.79 -2.72 6.38
C TYR A 51 -3.15 -1.72 5.44
N ILE A 52 -3.78 -1.50 4.29
CA ILE A 52 -3.35 -0.59 3.25
C ILE A 52 -4.48 0.38 2.93
N GLU A 53 -4.19 1.67 2.93
CA GLU A 53 -5.15 2.73 2.62
C GLU A 53 -4.57 3.78 1.66
N LEU A 54 -5.42 4.29 0.77
CA LEU A 54 -5.12 5.47 -0.02
C LEU A 54 -5.43 6.73 0.81
N VAL A 55 -4.40 7.49 1.15
CA VAL A 55 -4.54 8.73 1.94
C VAL A 55 -4.87 9.92 1.05
N LYS A 56 -4.21 10.01 -0.11
CA LYS A 56 -4.35 11.15 -1.02
C LYS A 56 -3.98 10.75 -2.44
N ASN A 57 -4.68 11.30 -3.42
CA ASN A 57 -4.28 11.28 -4.81
C ASN A 57 -3.95 12.72 -5.27
N VAL A 58 -2.83 12.90 -5.98
CA VAL A 58 -2.43 14.15 -6.63
C VAL A 58 -1.93 13.83 -8.03
N GLY A 59 -2.79 13.98 -9.04
CA GLY A 59 -2.49 13.55 -10.41
C GLY A 59 -2.23 12.05 -10.43
N ASP A 60 -1.08 11.64 -10.98
CA ASP A 60 -0.71 10.22 -11.06
C ASP A 60 -0.04 9.69 -9.78
N PHE A 61 0.11 10.51 -8.74
CA PHE A 61 0.75 10.10 -7.48
C PHE A 61 -0.28 9.78 -6.41
N TYR A 62 -0.19 8.58 -5.87
CA TYR A 62 -1.08 8.03 -4.85
C TYR A 62 -0.28 7.82 -3.58
N LEU A 63 -0.70 8.51 -2.52
CA LEU A 63 -0.11 8.41 -1.20
C LEU A 63 -0.70 7.21 -0.48
N ILE A 64 0.11 6.17 -0.33
CA ILE A 64 -0.28 4.90 0.25
C ILE A 64 0.20 4.85 1.69
N TYR A 65 -0.71 4.48 2.58
CA TYR A 65 -0.44 4.23 3.99
C TYR A 65 -0.55 2.74 4.28
N VAL A 66 0.52 2.17 4.83
CA VAL A 66 0.59 0.77 5.20
C VAL A 66 0.87 0.70 6.69
N TYR A 67 0.01 0.02 7.43
CA TYR A 67 0.09 -0.02 8.90
C TYR A 67 -0.33 -1.38 9.45
N ARG A 68 -0.09 -1.60 10.73
CA ARG A 68 -0.56 -2.76 11.49
C ARG A 68 -1.67 -2.38 12.44
#